data_AF-A0A9X6BF26-F1
#
_entry.id   AF-A0A9X6BF26-F1
#
_cell.length_a   1.000
_cell.length_b   1.000
_cell.length_c   1.000
_cell.angle_alpha   90.00
_cell.angle_beta   90.00
_cell.angle_gamma   90.00
#
_symmetry.space_group_name_H-M   'P 1'
#
loop_
_entity.id
_entity.type
_entity.pdbx_description
1 polymer ?
#
loop_
_entity_poly.entity_id
_entity_poly.type
_entity_poly.pdbx_seq_one_letter_code
_entity_poly.pdbx_strand_id
1 'polypeptide(L)'
;MPKSDSTAAAAPVQTSTHDRFDVVSPHSYTKGDGETGTEWFRCGVAFPHRSGGFTLKLRTVPVAINGEITLIVRKREPRDKGEDWNLPD
;
A
#
# COMPACT_ATOMS: atom_id res chain seq x y z
N MET A 1 -3.42 52.95 -19.30
CA MET A 1 -2.68 51.73 -18.90
C MET A 1 -3.53 50.94 -17.92
N PRO A 2 -4.22 49.86 -18.33
CA PRO A 2 -4.77 48.91 -17.36
C PRO A 2 -3.71 47.87 -16.99
N LYS A 3 -3.69 47.52 -15.70
CA LYS A 3 -2.70 46.67 -15.01
C LYS A 3 -2.80 45.22 -15.48
N SER A 4 -1.64 44.56 -15.57
CA SER A 4 -1.47 43.14 -15.87
C SER A 4 -2.04 42.27 -14.76
N ASP A 5 -3.09 41.49 -15.05
CA ASP A 5 -3.46 40.35 -14.22
C ASP A 5 -2.51 39.19 -14.54
N SER A 6 -1.58 38.97 -13.62
CA SER A 6 -0.66 37.84 -13.65
C SER A 6 -1.42 36.59 -13.19
N THR A 7 -2.09 35.91 -14.12
CA THR A 7 -2.64 34.58 -13.87
C THR A 7 -1.48 33.62 -13.66
N ALA A 8 -1.15 33.33 -12.41
CA ALA A 8 -0.26 32.23 -12.06
C ALA A 8 -0.94 30.93 -12.53
N ALA A 9 -0.48 30.40 -13.66
CA ALA A 9 -0.88 29.09 -14.14
C ALA A 9 -0.61 28.08 -13.03
N ALA A 10 -1.67 27.45 -12.53
CA ALA A 10 -1.55 26.34 -11.60
C ALA A 10 -0.61 25.29 -12.22
N ALA A 11 0.49 25.02 -11.54
CA ALA A 11 1.42 23.99 -11.96
C ALA A 11 0.63 22.67 -12.16
N PRO A 12 0.85 21.94 -13.26
CA PRO A 12 0.18 20.66 -13.44
C PRO A 12 0.61 19.74 -12.29
N VAL A 13 -0.36 19.34 -11.45
CA VAL A 13 -0.17 18.25 -10.51
C VAL A 13 0.13 17.03 -11.36
N GLN A 14 1.41 16.69 -11.49
CA GLN A 14 1.84 15.48 -12.17
C GLN A 14 1.41 14.31 -11.31
N THR A 15 0.15 13.88 -11.49
CA THR A 15 -0.35 12.60 -11.01
C THR A 15 0.29 11.53 -11.89
N SER A 16 1.59 11.29 -11.71
CA SER A 16 2.18 10.06 -12.20
C SER A 16 1.61 8.93 -11.34
N THR A 17 0.50 8.37 -11.80
CA THR A 17 -0.03 7.08 -11.36
C THR A 17 0.96 6.00 -11.78
N HIS A 18 2.16 6.01 -11.19
CA HIS A 18 2.98 4.82 -11.17
C HIS A 18 2.17 3.76 -10.42
N ASP A 19 1.89 2.63 -11.07
CA ASP A 19 1.25 1.49 -10.43
C ASP A 19 2.02 1.17 -9.15
N ARG A 20 1.43 1.53 -8.01
CA ARG A 20 2.02 1.32 -6.70
C ARG A 20 1.52 -0.01 -6.18
N PHE A 21 2.45 -0.90 -5.88
CA PHE A 21 2.13 -2.19 -5.29
C PHE A 21 2.50 -2.19 -3.81
N ASP A 22 1.69 -2.86 -3.01
CA ASP A 22 1.94 -3.08 -1.60
C ASP A 22 2.53 -4.49 -1.43
N VAL A 23 3.48 -4.63 -0.49
CA VAL A 23 4.01 -5.93 -0.09
C VAL A 23 3.33 -6.31 1.20
N VAL A 24 2.66 -7.47 1.23
CA VAL A 24 1.94 -7.98 2.40
C VAL A 24 2.42 -9.38 2.76
N SER A 25 2.37 -9.72 4.04
CA SER A 25 2.59 -11.06 4.57
C SER A 25 1.28 -11.60 5.14
N PRO A 26 0.88 -12.85 4.82
CA PRO A 26 -0.24 -13.49 5.49
C PRO A 26 0.14 -13.83 6.93
N HIS A 27 -0.82 -13.69 7.84
CA HIS A 27 -0.76 -14.22 9.19
C HIS A 27 -2.06 -14.95 9.49
N SER A 28 -1.98 -16.27 9.68
CA SER A 28 -3.14 -17.08 10.03
C SER A 28 -3.47 -16.93 11.51
N TYR A 29 -4.75 -16.78 11.82
CA TYR A 29 -5.24 -16.72 13.20
C TYR A 29 -6.52 -17.54 13.33
N THR A 30 -6.81 -18.02 14.53
CA THR A 30 -8.09 -18.69 14.82
C THR A 30 -9.09 -17.66 15.33
N LYS A 31 -10.25 -17.59 14.69
CA LYS A 31 -11.37 -16.76 15.12
C LYS A 31 -12.06 -17.37 16.34
N GLY A 32 -12.91 -16.60 17.02
CA GLY A 32 -13.65 -17.06 18.20
C GLY A 32 -14.65 -18.21 17.93
N ASP A 33 -15.07 -18.39 16.68
CA ASP A 33 -15.93 -19.50 16.21
C ASP A 33 -15.15 -20.78 15.86
N GLY A 34 -13.81 -20.76 15.98
CA GLY A 34 -12.93 -21.87 15.62
C GLY A 34 -12.51 -21.90 14.15
N GLU A 35 -12.99 -21.00 13.29
CA GLU A 35 -12.53 -20.89 11.91
C GLU A 35 -11.13 -20.29 11.80
N THR A 36 -10.41 -20.64 10.74
CA THR A 36 -9.13 -19.99 10.41
C THR A 36 -9.38 -18.71 9.61
N GLY A 37 -8.94 -17.57 10.15
CA GLY A 37 -8.82 -16.30 9.46
C GLY A 37 -7.41 -16.09 8.90
N THR A 38 -7.27 -15.15 7.97
CA THR A 38 -5.97 -14.65 7.51
C THR A 38 -5.95 -13.14 7.60
N GLU A 39 -5.07 -12.62 8.44
CA GLU A 39 -4.73 -11.21 8.49
C GLU A 39 -3.63 -10.91 7.47
N TRP A 40 -3.70 -9.75 6.82
CA TRP A 40 -2.73 -9.31 5.83
C TRP A 40 -1.90 -8.16 6.38
N PHE A 41 -0.70 -8.47 6.86
CA PHE A 41 0.19 -7.47 7.42
C PHE A 41 0.96 -6.75 6.31
N ARG A 42 0.97 -5.42 6.31
CA ARG A 42 1.70 -4.63 5.31
C ARG A 42 3.18 -4.52 5.68
N CYS A 43 4.04 -5.12 4.86
CA CYS A 43 5.49 -5.14 5.04
C CYS A 43 6.19 -4.00 4.28
N GLY A 44 5.62 -3.50 3.19
CA GLY A 44 6.31 -2.50 2.37
C GLY A 44 5.58 -2.05 1.11
N VAL A 45 6.38 -1.69 0.11
CA VAL A 45 5.93 -1.35 -1.24
C VAL A 45 6.80 -2.08 -2.27
N ALA A 46 6.24 -2.31 -3.45
CA ALA A 46 6.91 -2.94 -4.57
C ALA A 46 6.80 -2.08 -5.82
N PHE A 47 7.85 -2.12 -6.63
CA PHE A 47 7.96 -1.40 -7.90
C PHE A 47 8.31 -2.38 -9.01
N PRO A 48 7.65 -2.33 -10.18
CA PRO A 48 8.04 -3.15 -11.32
C PRO A 48 9.51 -2.89 -11.70
N HIS A 49 10.27 -3.95 -11.93
CA HIS A 49 11.65 -3.86 -12.39
C HIS A 49 11.73 -4.05 -13.91
N ARG A 50 12.68 -3.36 -14.58
CA ARG A 50 12.80 -3.35 -16.05
C ARG A 50 13.08 -4.72 -16.65
N SER A 51 13.75 -5.60 -15.91
CA SER A 51 14.06 -6.97 -16.35
C SER A 51 12.93 -7.97 -16.11
N GLY A 52 11.75 -7.50 -15.68
CA GLY A 52 10.68 -8.35 -15.15
C GLY A 52 10.80 -8.52 -13.63
N GLY A 53 9.67 -8.85 -12.99
CA GLY A 53 9.56 -8.97 -11.54
C GLY A 53 9.42 -7.62 -10.81
N PHE A 54 9.63 -7.65 -9.49
CA PHE A 54 9.45 -6.49 -8.61
C PHE A 54 10.67 -6.25 -7.73
N THR A 55 11.03 -4.98 -7.56
CA THR A 55 11.90 -4.53 -6.48
C THR A 55 11.05 -4.24 -5.24
N LEU A 56 11.42 -4.82 -4.10
CA LEU A 56 10.71 -4.62 -2.83
C LEU A 56 11.44 -3.59 -1.96
N LYS A 57 10.70 -2.63 -1.42
CA LYS A 57 11.16 -1.74 -0.34
C LYS A 57 10.38 -2.07 0.92
N LEU A 58 10.99 -2.89 1.77
CA LEU A 58 10.40 -3.32 3.03
C LEU A 58 10.63 -2.26 4.11
N ARG A 59 9.57 -1.92 4.85
CA ARG A 59 9.65 -1.13 6.09
C ARG A 59 9.75 -2.05 7.30
N THR A 60 9.22 -3.26 7.17
CA THR A 60 9.22 -4.30 8.18
C THR A 60 9.43 -5.65 7.48
N VAL A 61 10.09 -6.57 8.18
CA VAL A 61 10.31 -7.94 7.71
C VAL A 61 9.55 -8.87 8.66
N PRO A 62 8.62 -9.69 8.17
CA PRO A 62 7.89 -10.63 9.02
C PRO A 62 8.84 -11.72 9.54
N VAL A 63 8.51 -12.26 10.72
CA VAL A 63 9.24 -13.41 11.28
C VAL A 63 8.85 -14.66 10.51
N ALA A 64 9.83 -15.54 10.28
CA ALA A 64 9.59 -16.81 9.62
C ALA A 64 8.64 -17.70 10.44
N ILE A 65 7.63 -18.25 9.78
CA ILE A 65 6.72 -19.25 10.35
C ILE A 65 7.09 -20.59 9.71
N ASN A 66 7.40 -21.59 10.54
CA ASN A 66 7.91 -22.90 10.08
C ASN A 66 9.16 -22.79 9.18
N GLY A 67 10.00 -21.78 9.41
CA GLY A 67 11.22 -21.56 8.62
C GLY A 67 11.00 -20.81 7.30
N GLU A 68 9.76 -20.45 6.95
CA GLU A 68 9.44 -19.75 5.70
C GLU A 68 8.90 -18.34 5.94
N ILE A 69 9.20 -17.44 5.00
CA ILE A 69 8.65 -16.09 4.94
C ILE A 69 7.92 -15.93 3.61
N THR A 70 6.63 -15.60 3.68
CA THR A 70 5.79 -15.37 2.51
C THR A 70 5.56 -13.88 2.32
N LEU A 71 6.02 -13.33 1.20
CA LEU A 71 5.77 -11.95 0.80
C LEU A 71 4.97 -11.93 -0.50
N ILE A 72 3.83 -11.22 -0.49
CA ILE A 72 2.93 -11.13 -1.64
C ILE A 72 2.88 -9.69 -2.12
N VAL A 73 3.11 -9.50 -3.41
CA VAL A 73 2.94 -8.22 -4.09
C VAL A 73 1.48 -8.09 -4.52
N ARG A 74 0.78 -7.07 -4.02
CA ARG A 74 -0.61 -6.78 -4.39
C ARG A 74 -0.72 -5.40 -5.02
N LYS A 75 -1.55 -5.26 -6.05
CA LYS A 75 -1.90 -3.94 -6.58
C LYS A 75 -2.60 -3.17 -5.47
N ARG A 76 -2.16 -1.95 -5.18
CA ARG A 76 -2.82 -1.14 -4.18
C ARG A 76 -4.17 -0.70 -4.73
N GLU A 77 -5.25 -1.20 -4.14
CA GLU A 77 -6.57 -0.63 -4.37
C GLU A 77 -6.59 0.79 -3.76
N PRO A 78 -7.18 1.77 -4.46
CA PRO A 78 -7.48 3.05 -3.83
C PRO A 78 -8.31 2.77 -2.58
N ARG A 79 -7.78 3.10 -1.40
CA ARG A 79 -8.64 3.18 -0.22
C ARG A 79 -9.55 4.35 -0.49
N ASP A 80 -10.83 4.09 -0.72
CA ASP A 80 -11.83 5.14 -0.71
C ASP A 80 -11.69 5.90 0.61
N LYS A 81 -11.56 7.22 0.51
CA LYS A 81 -11.56 8.12 1.67
C LYS A 81 -12.94 8.02 2.33
N GLY A 82 -13.12 7.09 3.25
CA GLY A 82 -14.39 6.91 3.96
C GLY A 82 -14.36 5.98 5.18
N GLU A 83 -13.22 5.33 5.45
CA GLU A 83 -12.87 4.67 6.74
C GLU A 83 -12.80 5.66 7.92
N ASP A 84 -13.91 6.25 8.35
CA ASP A 84 -13.99 7.06 9.58
C ASP A 84 -13.72 6.12 10.78
N TRP A 85 -12.47 6.11 11.26
CA TRP A 85 -12.07 5.34 12.45
C TRP A 85 -12.65 5.99 13.69
N ASN A 86 -13.94 5.76 13.93
CA ASN A 86 -14.57 6.05 15.21
C ASN A 86 -14.22 4.90 16.17
N LEU A 87 -13.06 5.00 16.82
CA LEU A 87 -12.76 4.25 18.04
C LEU A 87 -13.49 4.95 19.19
N PRO A 88 -14.38 4.28 19.95
CA PRO A 88 -14.89 4.84 21.20
C PRO A 88 -13.74 4.98 22.22
N ASP A 89 -13.81 6.06 23.01
CA ASP A 89 -12.83 6.45 24.06
C ASP A 89 -12.50 5.32 25.05
#